data_AF-A0A1D2AIT5-F1
#
_entry.id   AF-A0A1D2AIT5-F1
#
_cell.length_a   1.000
_cell.length_b   1.000
_cell.length_c   1.000
_cell.angle_alpha   90.00
_cell.angle_beta   90.00
_cell.angle_gamma   90.00
#
_symmetry.space_group_name_H-M   'P 1'
#
loop_
_entity.id
_entity.type
_entity.pdbx_description
1 polymer ?
#
loop_
_entity_poly.entity_id
_entity_poly.type
_entity_poly.pdbx_seq_one_letter_code
_entity_poly.pdbx_strand_id
1 'polypeptide(L)'
;CGSCCCSRGQGVCSSNLCPRYFHVSKQEEHLASCSLFREKQRCNCSLKKGFQRAVAHCPKAEVLWLMGAKSKWMAEDIPAARSILSLAFQANPNSEEIWLAAVKLESENNEFERARRLLAKARSSAPTARVMMKSVRLEWALRDLSQAMELLEEGLKLYSDFPKLWMMKGQILESQGYVEEARGIYNLGLKKCPTSIPLWLLLSRLEERTGALTKT
;
A
#
# COMPACT_ATOMS: atom_id res chain seq x y z
N CYS A 1 0.92 7.26 -36.99
CA CYS A 1 -0.25 6.44 -37.39
C CYS A 1 0.21 5.06 -37.80
N GLY A 2 -0.39 4.02 -37.18
CA GLY A 2 -0.59 2.67 -37.73
C GLY A 2 0.63 1.83 -38.08
N SER A 3 0.84 0.71 -37.36
CA SER A 3 0.70 -0.66 -37.91
C SER A 3 1.25 -1.73 -36.94
N CYS A 4 0.39 -2.71 -36.65
CA CYS A 4 0.69 -3.92 -35.87
C CYS A 4 1.83 -4.73 -36.51
N CYS A 5 2.96 -4.89 -35.82
CA CYS A 5 3.94 -5.94 -36.13
C CYS A 5 3.49 -7.30 -35.57
N CYS A 6 2.33 -7.76 -36.04
CA CYS A 6 1.94 -9.17 -36.04
C CYS A 6 1.90 -9.62 -37.50
N SER A 7 3.04 -9.66 -38.17
CA SER A 7 3.17 -10.33 -39.47
C SER A 7 4.63 -10.33 -39.91
N ARG A 8 5.33 -11.42 -39.56
CA ARG A 8 6.17 -12.21 -40.48
C ARG A 8 6.82 -13.31 -39.66
N GLY A 9 6.40 -14.54 -39.97
CA GLY A 9 6.99 -15.72 -39.38
C GLY A 9 8.47 -15.83 -39.71
N GLN A 10 9.24 -16.18 -38.70
CA GLN A 10 10.31 -17.17 -38.79
C GLN A 10 10.46 -17.74 -37.38
N GLY A 11 9.84 -18.89 -37.17
CA GLY A 11 10.03 -19.68 -35.96
C GLY A 11 11.34 -20.42 -36.09
N VAL A 12 12.30 -20.10 -35.22
CA VAL A 12 13.31 -21.06 -34.78
C VAL A 12 13.50 -20.86 -33.28
N CYS A 13 12.90 -21.76 -32.49
CA CYS A 13 13.30 -22.00 -31.11
C CYS A 13 14.66 -22.70 -31.16
N SER A 14 15.75 -21.97 -30.94
CA SER A 14 17.06 -22.59 -30.72
C SER A 14 17.26 -22.79 -29.22
N SER A 15 16.83 -23.96 -28.75
CA SER A 15 17.34 -24.57 -27.52
C SER A 15 18.84 -24.81 -27.64
N ASN A 16 19.55 -24.52 -26.54
CA ASN A 16 20.88 -25.02 -26.16
C ASN A 16 22.11 -24.33 -26.77
N LEU A 17 22.66 -23.39 -26.00
CA LEU A 17 24.10 -23.35 -25.68
C LEU A 17 24.27 -23.08 -24.16
N CYS A 18 24.65 -24.12 -23.43
CA CYS A 18 25.14 -24.14 -22.02
C CYS A 18 26.71 -24.05 -22.07
N PRO A 19 27.54 -24.05 -21.00
CA PRO A 19 27.28 -24.07 -19.55
C PRO A 19 28.28 -23.22 -18.67
N ARG A 20 28.06 -23.24 -17.34
CA ARG A 20 29.02 -23.02 -16.22
C ARG A 20 29.56 -21.61 -15.93
N TYR A 21 28.97 -21.01 -14.89
CA TYR A 21 29.58 -20.57 -13.60
C TYR A 21 28.84 -19.31 -13.13
N PHE A 22 27.79 -19.47 -12.34
CA PHE A 22 27.33 -18.40 -11.46
C PHE A 22 26.79 -19.06 -10.19
N HIS A 23 27.72 -19.41 -9.29
CA HIS A 23 27.38 -19.64 -7.89
C HIS A 23 27.05 -18.28 -7.30
N VAL A 24 25.83 -17.82 -7.51
CA VAL A 24 25.34 -16.59 -6.90
C VAL A 24 24.02 -16.89 -6.23
N SER A 25 23.97 -16.50 -4.96
CA SER A 25 22.94 -16.80 -3.99
C SER A 25 21.53 -16.45 -4.47
N LYS A 26 20.55 -17.31 -4.12
CA LYS A 26 19.10 -17.19 -4.37
C LYS A 26 18.47 -15.81 -4.11
N GLN A 27 19.13 -14.91 -3.37
CA GLN A 27 18.65 -13.56 -3.10
C GLN A 27 18.88 -12.57 -4.25
N GLU A 28 19.90 -12.74 -5.10
CA GLU A 28 20.20 -11.78 -6.17
C GLU A 28 19.32 -11.98 -7.42
N GLU A 29 18.80 -13.19 -7.64
CA GLU A 29 17.87 -13.50 -8.73
C GLU A 29 16.55 -12.70 -8.62
N HIS A 30 16.10 -12.39 -7.40
CA HIS A 30 14.88 -11.62 -7.16
C HIS A 30 15.01 -10.15 -7.60
N LEU A 31 16.19 -9.55 -7.41
CA LEU A 31 16.48 -8.17 -7.78
C LEU A 31 16.76 -8.04 -9.28
N ALA A 32 17.53 -8.96 -9.85
CA ALA A 32 17.84 -8.99 -11.28
C ALA A 32 16.59 -9.29 -12.15
N SER A 33 15.70 -10.16 -11.69
CA SER A 33 14.44 -10.43 -12.38
C SER A 33 13.47 -9.25 -12.30
N CYS A 34 13.47 -8.48 -11.21
CA CYS A 34 12.62 -7.29 -11.06
C CYS A 34 13.11 -6.10 -11.91
N SER A 35 14.43 -5.90 -12.05
CA SER A 35 15.00 -4.81 -12.85
C SER A 35 14.86 -5.06 -14.36
N LEU A 36 15.14 -6.27 -14.84
CA LEU A 36 14.95 -6.66 -16.26
C LEU A 36 13.47 -6.64 -16.71
N PHE A 37 12.53 -6.75 -15.78
CA PHE A 37 11.09 -6.68 -16.07
C PHE A 37 10.60 -5.24 -16.27
N ARG A 38 11.32 -4.25 -15.73
CA ARG A 38 11.00 -2.82 -15.85
C ARG A 38 11.19 -2.31 -17.29
N GLU A 39 12.11 -2.91 -18.05
CA GLU A 39 12.41 -2.53 -19.44
C GLU A 39 11.53 -3.25 -20.50
N LYS A 40 10.89 -4.38 -20.16
CA LYS A 40 10.05 -5.17 -21.09
C LYS A 40 8.55 -4.82 -21.06
N GLN A 41 8.20 -3.55 -20.83
CA GLN A 41 6.81 -3.08 -20.79
C GLN A 41 6.06 -3.06 -22.14
N ARG A 42 6.54 -3.73 -23.20
CA ARG A 42 5.95 -3.60 -24.53
C ARG A 42 5.09 -4.78 -25.00
N CYS A 43 5.07 -5.92 -24.27
CA CYS A 43 4.32 -7.11 -24.70
C CYS A 43 3.48 -7.75 -23.57
N ASN A 44 2.19 -7.40 -23.50
CA ASN A 44 1.25 -7.88 -22.47
C ASN A 44 0.99 -9.40 -22.47
N CYS A 45 1.18 -10.11 -23.60
CA CYS A 45 0.89 -11.55 -23.71
C CYS A 45 2.02 -12.44 -23.13
N SER A 46 3.28 -12.07 -23.35
CA SER A 46 4.44 -12.79 -22.79
C SER A 46 4.52 -12.63 -21.28
N LEU A 47 4.10 -11.47 -20.78
CA LEU A 47 4.05 -11.13 -19.36
C LEU A 47 3.14 -12.07 -18.57
N LYS A 48 1.93 -12.37 -19.10
CA LYS A 48 0.94 -13.27 -18.46
C LYS A 48 1.49 -14.68 -18.28
N LYS A 49 2.13 -15.24 -19.32
CA LYS A 49 2.71 -16.59 -19.28
C LYS A 49 3.92 -16.67 -18.34
N GLY A 50 4.76 -15.63 -18.32
CA GLY A 50 5.88 -15.52 -17.39
C GLY A 50 5.41 -15.42 -15.93
N PHE A 51 4.38 -14.61 -15.67
CA PHE A 51 3.81 -14.43 -14.34
C PHE A 51 3.23 -15.73 -13.77
N GLN A 52 2.44 -16.47 -14.54
CA GLN A 52 1.87 -17.75 -14.09
C GLN A 52 2.94 -18.77 -13.72
N ARG A 53 4.03 -18.85 -14.49
CA ARG A 53 5.17 -19.71 -14.17
C ARG A 53 5.90 -19.24 -12.91
N ALA A 54 6.14 -17.93 -12.78
CA ALA A 54 6.81 -17.35 -11.63
C ALA A 54 6.03 -17.59 -10.33
N VAL A 55 4.71 -17.43 -10.37
CA VAL A 55 3.81 -17.71 -9.23
C VAL A 55 3.83 -19.18 -8.84
N ALA A 56 3.90 -20.11 -9.81
CA ALA A 56 3.96 -21.54 -9.53
C ALA A 56 5.26 -21.94 -8.81
N HIS A 57 6.39 -21.30 -9.16
CA HIS A 57 7.69 -21.60 -8.55
C HIS A 57 7.89 -20.87 -7.21
N CYS A 58 7.32 -19.68 -7.02
CA CYS A 58 7.56 -18.84 -5.84
C CYS A 58 6.25 -18.17 -5.34
N PRO A 59 5.33 -18.93 -4.71
CA PRO A 59 4.04 -18.39 -4.26
C PRO A 59 4.18 -17.42 -3.07
N LYS A 60 5.27 -17.50 -2.30
CA LYS A 60 5.52 -16.64 -1.13
C LYS A 60 6.03 -15.23 -1.49
N ALA A 61 6.42 -15.00 -2.73
CA ALA A 61 6.98 -13.71 -3.14
C ALA A 61 5.86 -12.69 -3.40
N GLU A 62 5.59 -11.85 -2.42
CA GLU A 62 4.53 -10.82 -2.44
C GLU A 62 4.66 -9.86 -3.62
N VAL A 63 5.90 -9.43 -3.93
CA VAL A 63 6.21 -8.49 -5.01
C VAL A 63 5.72 -9.01 -6.37
N LEU A 64 5.81 -10.33 -6.62
CA LEU A 64 5.32 -10.92 -7.85
C LEU A 64 3.81 -10.74 -7.98
N TRP A 65 3.04 -11.08 -6.94
CA TRP A 65 1.59 -10.92 -6.90
C TRP A 65 1.16 -9.47 -7.11
N LEU A 66 1.84 -8.52 -6.46
CA LEU A 66 1.58 -7.09 -6.60
C LEU A 66 1.84 -6.60 -8.03
N MET A 67 2.93 -7.05 -8.66
CA MET A 67 3.22 -6.74 -10.06
C MET A 67 2.17 -7.34 -11.00
N GLY A 68 1.75 -8.58 -10.76
CA GLY A 68 0.69 -9.25 -11.51
C GLY A 68 -0.64 -8.49 -11.44
N ALA A 69 -1.09 -8.17 -10.23
CA ALA A 69 -2.31 -7.40 -10.00
C ALA A 69 -2.23 -6.01 -10.65
N LYS A 70 -1.11 -5.30 -10.49
CA LYS A 70 -0.88 -3.99 -11.11
C LYS A 70 -0.92 -4.08 -12.64
N SER A 71 -0.34 -5.11 -13.23
CA SER A 71 -0.36 -5.28 -14.70
C SER A 71 -1.78 -5.45 -15.24
N LYS A 72 -2.65 -6.18 -14.53
CA LYS A 72 -4.05 -6.36 -14.90
C LYS A 72 -4.86 -5.09 -14.71
N TRP A 73 -4.58 -4.38 -13.64
CA TRP A 73 -5.22 -3.11 -13.37
C TRP A 73 -4.87 -2.03 -14.40
N MET A 74 -3.60 -1.94 -14.83
CA MET A 74 -3.18 -1.06 -15.94
C MET A 74 -3.79 -1.47 -17.29
N ALA A 75 -4.24 -2.71 -17.43
CA ALA A 75 -4.96 -3.20 -18.60
C ALA A 75 -6.49 -3.05 -18.46
N GLU A 76 -6.96 -2.30 -17.46
CA GLU A 76 -8.38 -2.03 -17.14
C GLU A 76 -9.21 -3.30 -16.84
N ASP A 77 -8.55 -4.44 -16.62
CA ASP A 77 -9.16 -5.73 -16.27
C ASP A 77 -9.26 -5.86 -14.74
N ILE A 78 -10.21 -5.10 -14.16
CA ILE A 78 -10.47 -5.07 -12.71
C ILE A 78 -10.85 -6.46 -12.17
N PRO A 79 -11.74 -7.25 -12.82
CA PRO A 79 -12.10 -8.58 -12.34
C PRO A 79 -10.89 -9.52 -12.26
N ALA A 80 -9.99 -9.51 -13.26
CA ALA A 80 -8.79 -10.33 -13.18
C ALA A 80 -7.78 -9.81 -12.14
N ALA A 81 -7.68 -8.51 -11.92
CA ALA A 81 -6.85 -7.98 -10.83
C ALA A 81 -7.36 -8.48 -9.47
N ARG A 82 -8.68 -8.48 -9.27
CA ARG A 82 -9.32 -9.02 -8.06
C ARG A 82 -9.09 -10.53 -7.91
N SER A 83 -9.17 -11.30 -8.99
CA SER A 83 -8.91 -12.74 -8.93
C SER A 83 -7.46 -13.05 -8.57
N ILE A 84 -6.49 -12.32 -9.12
CA ILE A 84 -5.08 -12.45 -8.76
C ILE A 84 -4.86 -12.12 -7.28
N LEU A 85 -5.44 -11.03 -6.78
CA LEU A 85 -5.35 -10.69 -5.35
C LEU A 85 -6.03 -11.73 -4.45
N SER A 86 -7.13 -12.34 -4.90
CA SER A 86 -7.78 -13.42 -4.15
C SER A 86 -6.89 -14.66 -4.01
N LEU A 87 -6.15 -15.01 -5.07
CA LEU A 87 -5.14 -16.07 -5.01
C LEU A 87 -3.96 -15.67 -4.13
N ALA A 88 -3.56 -14.39 -4.18
CA ALA A 88 -2.48 -13.87 -3.35
C ALA A 88 -2.82 -13.96 -1.85
N PHE A 89 -4.08 -13.73 -1.45
CA PHE A 89 -4.54 -13.92 -0.07
C PHE A 89 -4.47 -15.39 0.40
N GLN A 90 -4.75 -16.35 -0.49
CA GLN A 90 -4.62 -17.77 -0.18
C GLN A 90 -3.15 -18.17 0.00
N ALA A 91 -2.27 -17.62 -0.82
CA ALA A 91 -0.84 -17.89 -0.73
C ALA A 91 -0.20 -17.24 0.51
N ASN A 92 -0.55 -15.97 0.79
CA ASN A 92 0.03 -15.17 1.86
C ASN A 92 -1.04 -14.38 2.63
N PRO A 93 -1.65 -14.96 3.67
CA PRO A 93 -2.74 -14.30 4.42
C PRO A 93 -2.27 -13.15 5.32
N ASN A 94 -1.01 -13.16 5.76
CA ASN A 94 -0.47 -12.23 6.75
C ASN A 94 0.19 -10.99 6.13
N SER A 95 0.25 -10.91 4.80
CA SER A 95 1.02 -9.88 4.09
C SER A 95 0.28 -8.55 4.04
N GLU A 96 0.77 -7.56 4.78
CA GLU A 96 0.23 -6.20 4.78
C GLU A 96 0.13 -5.60 3.37
N GLU A 97 1.18 -5.78 2.55
CA GLU A 97 1.27 -5.11 1.25
C GLU A 97 0.15 -5.52 0.30
N ILE A 98 -0.23 -6.81 0.33
CA ILE A 98 -1.30 -7.38 -0.48
C ILE A 98 -2.66 -6.80 -0.05
N TRP A 99 -2.91 -6.71 1.26
CA TRP A 99 -4.12 -6.08 1.79
C TRP A 99 -4.23 -4.61 1.36
N LEU A 100 -3.15 -3.84 1.52
CA LEU A 100 -3.15 -2.43 1.14
C LEU A 100 -3.28 -2.23 -0.38
N ALA A 101 -2.73 -3.12 -1.19
CA ALA A 101 -2.89 -3.09 -2.64
C ALA A 101 -4.34 -3.38 -3.06
N ALA A 102 -5.01 -4.34 -2.40
CA ALA A 102 -6.42 -4.61 -2.65
C ALA A 102 -7.32 -3.43 -2.26
N VAL A 103 -7.06 -2.81 -1.11
CA VAL A 103 -7.78 -1.60 -0.67
C VAL A 103 -7.57 -0.45 -1.65
N LYS A 104 -6.35 -0.27 -2.15
CA LYS A 104 -6.04 0.74 -3.18
C LYS A 104 -6.83 0.48 -4.46
N LEU A 105 -6.86 -0.77 -4.94
CA LEU A 105 -7.62 -1.14 -6.13
C LEU A 105 -9.12 -0.82 -5.99
N GLU A 106 -9.74 -1.16 -4.86
CA GLU A 106 -11.17 -0.87 -4.66
C GLU A 106 -11.44 0.62 -4.44
N SER A 107 -10.55 1.34 -3.75
CA SER A 107 -10.69 2.79 -3.53
C SER A 107 -10.65 3.58 -4.84
N GLU A 108 -9.78 3.19 -5.78
CA GLU A 108 -9.66 3.86 -7.08
C GLU A 108 -10.83 3.54 -8.04
N ASN A 109 -11.56 2.46 -7.78
CA ASN A 109 -12.77 2.08 -8.53
C ASN A 109 -14.07 2.58 -7.87
N ASN A 110 -13.98 3.48 -6.87
CA ASN A 110 -15.12 4.00 -6.09
C ASN A 110 -15.91 2.94 -5.30
N GLU A 111 -15.34 1.75 -5.07
CA GLU A 111 -15.96 0.65 -4.33
C GLU A 111 -15.60 0.73 -2.84
N PHE A 112 -16.01 1.82 -2.19
CA PHE A 112 -15.58 2.16 -0.83
C PHE A 112 -16.11 1.20 0.24
N GLU A 113 -17.32 0.66 0.08
CA GLU A 113 -17.87 -0.34 1.01
C GLU A 113 -17.04 -1.62 1.02
N ARG A 114 -16.58 -2.06 -0.15
CA ARG A 114 -15.71 -3.22 -0.28
C ARG A 114 -14.34 -2.93 0.32
N ALA A 115 -13.81 -1.72 0.11
CA ALA A 115 -12.58 -1.27 0.75
C ALA A 115 -12.68 -1.31 2.29
N ARG A 116 -13.79 -0.86 2.88
CA ARG A 116 -14.05 -0.96 4.34
C ARG A 116 -14.01 -2.40 4.83
N ARG A 117 -14.71 -3.32 4.16
CA ARG A 117 -14.72 -4.74 4.52
C ARG A 117 -13.33 -5.37 4.42
N LEU A 118 -12.55 -5.01 3.39
CA LEU A 118 -11.17 -5.46 3.23
C LEU A 118 -10.27 -4.95 4.35
N LEU A 119 -10.39 -3.68 4.73
CA LEU A 119 -9.63 -3.10 5.85
C LEU A 119 -10.02 -3.72 7.20
N ALA A 120 -11.31 -4.01 7.42
CA ALA A 120 -11.74 -4.73 8.62
C ALA A 120 -11.09 -6.12 8.72
N LYS A 121 -11.05 -6.87 7.61
CA LYS A 121 -10.33 -8.15 7.55
C LYS A 121 -8.82 -7.98 7.70
N ALA A 122 -8.23 -6.96 7.09
CA ALA A 122 -6.81 -6.67 7.24
C ALA A 122 -6.44 -6.39 8.70
N ARG A 123 -7.29 -5.68 9.45
CA ARG A 123 -7.08 -5.44 10.89
C ARG A 123 -7.06 -6.74 11.71
N SER A 124 -7.84 -7.76 11.35
CA SER A 124 -7.82 -9.05 12.04
C SER A 124 -6.68 -9.96 11.58
N SER A 125 -6.35 -9.95 10.29
CA SER A 125 -5.37 -10.88 9.69
C SER A 125 -3.94 -10.38 9.79
N ALA A 126 -3.72 -9.07 9.62
CA ALA A 126 -2.42 -8.43 9.62
C ALA A 126 -2.50 -7.07 10.36
N PRO A 127 -2.61 -7.09 11.71
CA PRO A 127 -2.71 -5.87 12.49
C PRO A 127 -1.39 -5.10 12.47
N THR A 128 -1.32 -4.04 11.67
CA THR A 128 -0.19 -3.10 11.68
C THR A 128 -0.66 -1.66 11.81
N ALA A 129 0.20 -0.80 12.35
CA ALA A 129 -0.07 0.64 12.48
C ALA A 129 -0.38 1.30 11.12
N ARG A 130 0.24 0.80 10.05
CA ARG A 130 0.02 1.30 8.68
C ARG A 130 -1.35 0.88 8.14
N VAL A 131 -1.86 -0.31 8.45
CA VAL A 131 -3.24 -0.71 8.15
C VAL A 131 -4.22 0.16 8.92
N MET A 132 -4.01 0.38 10.22
CA MET A 132 -4.86 1.28 11.03
C MET A 132 -4.92 2.69 10.45
N MET A 133 -3.76 3.28 10.13
CA MET A 133 -3.67 4.59 9.49
C MET A 133 -4.45 4.65 8.16
N LYS A 134 -4.39 3.59 7.35
CA LYS A 134 -5.14 3.52 6.09
C LYS A 134 -6.65 3.41 6.31
N SER A 135 -7.08 2.69 7.34
CA SER A 135 -8.49 2.63 7.74
C SER A 135 -9.02 4.01 8.13
N VAL A 136 -8.31 4.72 9.02
CA VAL A 136 -8.70 6.10 9.41
C VAL A 136 -8.74 7.01 8.19
N ARG A 137 -7.75 6.91 7.29
CA ARG A 137 -7.69 7.75 6.09
C ARG A 137 -8.87 7.50 5.15
N LEU A 138 -9.36 6.27 5.06
CA LEU A 138 -10.53 5.94 4.25
C LEU A 138 -11.78 6.62 4.82
N GLU A 139 -12.05 6.46 6.12
CA GLU A 139 -13.22 7.08 6.75
C GLU A 139 -13.17 8.61 6.70
N TRP A 140 -11.96 9.18 6.86
CA TRP A 140 -11.78 10.62 6.69
C TRP A 140 -12.08 11.08 5.25
N ALA A 141 -11.67 10.31 4.23
CA ALA A 141 -12.02 10.62 2.85
C ALA A 141 -13.53 10.54 2.58
N LEU A 142 -14.23 9.65 3.29
CA LEU A 142 -15.69 9.47 3.22
C LEU A 142 -16.47 10.48 4.08
N ARG A 143 -15.76 11.36 4.81
CA ARG A 143 -16.31 12.36 5.77
C ARG A 143 -17.02 11.77 6.98
N ASP A 144 -16.84 10.48 7.26
CA ASP A 144 -17.35 9.81 8.45
C ASP A 144 -16.38 10.03 9.63
N LEU A 145 -16.39 11.27 10.16
CA LEU A 145 -15.45 11.69 11.19
C LEU A 145 -15.62 10.95 12.53
N SER A 146 -16.84 10.53 12.87
CA SER A 146 -17.13 9.77 14.09
C SER A 146 -16.39 8.42 14.09
N GLN A 147 -16.56 7.64 13.03
CA GLN A 147 -15.86 6.37 12.86
C GLN A 147 -14.34 6.57 12.78
N ALA A 148 -13.88 7.62 12.08
CA ALA A 148 -12.45 7.92 12.02
C ALA A 148 -11.84 8.16 13.41
N MET A 149 -12.56 8.84 14.32
CA MET A 149 -12.13 9.09 15.69
C MET A 149 -12.11 7.81 16.54
N GLU A 150 -13.14 6.97 16.44
CA GLU A 150 -13.18 5.67 17.12
C GLU A 150 -11.98 4.79 16.69
N LEU A 151 -11.72 4.70 15.38
CA LEU A 151 -10.59 3.96 14.82
C LEU A 151 -9.24 4.53 15.28
N LEU A 152 -9.12 5.85 15.43
CA LEU A 152 -7.92 6.49 15.95
C LEU A 152 -7.69 6.16 17.41
N GLU A 153 -8.74 6.12 18.23
CA GLU A 153 -8.63 5.76 19.63
C GLU A 153 -8.24 4.30 19.83
N GLU A 154 -8.84 3.38 19.07
CA GLU A 154 -8.40 1.99 19.00
C GLU A 154 -6.94 1.89 18.53
N GLY A 155 -6.59 2.63 17.48
CA GLY A 155 -5.25 2.64 16.90
C GLY A 155 -4.19 3.16 17.86
N LEU A 156 -4.49 4.21 18.63
CA LEU A 156 -3.56 4.79 19.60
C LEU A 156 -3.39 3.93 20.86
N LYS A 157 -4.40 3.16 21.25
CA LYS A 157 -4.28 2.15 22.32
C LYS A 157 -3.30 1.04 21.94
N LEU A 158 -3.31 0.61 20.68
CA LEU A 158 -2.45 -0.47 20.18
C LEU A 158 -1.06 0.02 19.74
N TYR A 159 -0.99 1.21 19.13
CA TYR A 159 0.19 1.76 18.47
C TYR A 159 0.47 3.19 18.93
N SER A 160 0.74 3.37 20.23
CA SER A 160 1.06 4.68 20.82
C SER A 160 2.32 5.32 20.22
N ASP A 161 3.21 4.49 19.69
CA ASP A 161 4.55 4.90 19.23
C ASP A 161 4.55 5.33 17.76
N PHE A 162 3.39 5.28 17.09
CA PHE A 162 3.27 5.66 15.70
C PHE A 162 2.79 7.12 15.57
N PRO A 163 3.68 8.08 15.19
CA PRO A 163 3.37 9.52 15.27
C PRO A 163 2.21 9.93 14.36
N LYS A 164 2.04 9.23 13.23
CA LYS A 164 1.07 9.60 12.21
C LYS A 164 -0.37 9.50 12.70
N LEU A 165 -0.68 8.60 13.65
CA LEU A 165 -2.02 8.50 14.26
C LEU A 165 -2.31 9.73 15.11
N TRP A 166 -1.35 10.19 15.92
CA TRP A 166 -1.46 11.43 16.69
C TRP A 166 -1.69 12.64 15.78
N MET A 167 -0.94 12.72 14.68
CA MET A 167 -1.13 13.77 13.67
C MET A 167 -2.55 13.77 13.10
N MET A 168 -3.05 12.59 12.70
CA MET A 168 -4.39 12.48 12.12
C MET A 168 -5.49 12.84 13.12
N LYS A 169 -5.35 12.42 14.40
CA LYS A 169 -6.31 12.78 15.46
C LYS A 169 -6.36 14.29 15.70
N GLY A 170 -5.21 14.94 15.84
CA GLY A 170 -5.17 16.40 16.01
C GLY A 170 -5.73 17.16 14.80
N GLN A 171 -5.44 16.71 13.58
CA GLN A 171 -5.97 17.36 12.37
C GLN A 171 -7.49 17.21 12.22
N ILE A 172 -8.07 16.07 12.64
CA ILE A 172 -9.53 15.90 12.65
C ILE A 172 -10.15 16.83 13.70
N LEU A 173 -9.57 16.94 14.91
CA LEU A 173 -10.04 17.86 15.94
C LEU A 173 -9.95 19.33 15.50
N GLU A 174 -8.86 19.71 14.81
CA GLU A 174 -8.75 21.03 14.17
C GLU A 174 -9.88 21.27 13.17
N SER A 175 -10.21 20.27 12.33
CA SER A 175 -11.31 20.39 11.36
C SER A 175 -12.68 20.53 12.00
N GLN A 176 -12.85 20.06 13.23
CA GLN A 176 -14.07 20.20 14.03
C GLN A 176 -14.09 21.51 14.85
N GLY A 177 -12.99 22.25 14.92
CA GLY A 177 -12.87 23.50 15.68
C GLY A 177 -12.40 23.33 17.14
N TYR A 178 -12.09 22.10 17.58
CA TYR A 178 -11.59 21.82 18.93
C TYR A 178 -10.08 22.04 19.04
N VAL A 179 -9.66 23.31 18.98
CA VAL A 179 -8.24 23.68 18.90
C VAL A 179 -7.46 23.35 20.18
N GLU A 180 -8.05 23.58 21.36
CA GLU A 180 -7.43 23.26 22.65
C GLU A 180 -7.20 21.76 22.83
N GLU A 181 -8.17 20.94 22.42
CA GLU A 181 -8.04 19.49 22.46
C GLU A 181 -6.99 18.99 21.48
N ALA A 182 -6.95 19.56 20.26
CA ALA A 182 -5.93 19.26 19.27
C ALA A 182 -4.51 19.54 19.80
N ARG A 183 -4.32 20.69 20.47
CA ARG A 183 -3.07 21.03 21.18
C ARG A 183 -2.71 19.99 22.24
N GLY A 184 -3.69 19.56 23.04
CA GLY A 184 -3.51 18.49 24.03
C GLY A 184 -3.04 17.19 23.40
N ILE A 185 -3.67 16.76 22.30
CA ILE A 185 -3.33 15.56 21.55
C ILE A 185 -1.93 15.64 20.94
N TYR A 186 -1.54 16.78 20.36
CA TYR A 186 -0.18 16.95 19.81
C TYR A 186 0.88 16.90 20.90
N ASN A 187 0.66 17.56 22.05
CA ASN A 187 1.56 17.50 23.19
C ASN A 187 1.70 16.08 23.76
N LEU A 188 0.60 15.33 23.84
CA LEU A 188 0.62 13.91 24.23
C LEU A 188 1.42 13.08 23.21
N GLY A 189 1.20 13.31 21.93
CA GLY A 189 1.94 12.65 20.85
C GLY A 189 3.44 12.96 20.90
N LEU A 190 3.84 14.19 21.20
CA LEU A 190 5.25 14.59 21.33
C LEU A 190 5.94 13.96 22.54
N LYS A 191 5.22 13.82 23.66
CA LYS A 191 5.72 13.09 24.84
C LYS A 191 6.01 11.62 24.52
N LYS A 192 5.20 10.99 23.67
CA LYS A 192 5.39 9.60 23.24
C LYS A 192 6.41 9.47 22.10
N CYS A 193 6.40 10.41 21.17
CA CYS A 193 7.17 10.38 19.92
C CYS A 193 8.00 11.67 19.74
N PRO A 194 9.04 11.90 20.56
CA PRO A 194 9.80 13.16 20.54
C PRO A 194 10.61 13.37 19.26
N THR A 195 10.97 12.28 18.56
CA THR A 195 11.79 12.29 17.34
C THR A 195 11.02 12.74 16.09
N SER A 196 9.71 12.90 16.18
CA SER A 196 8.86 13.14 15.02
C SER A 196 8.77 14.63 14.64
N ILE A 197 9.67 15.08 13.76
CA ILE A 197 9.67 16.46 13.22
C ILE A 197 8.30 16.91 12.68
N PRO A 198 7.55 16.08 11.92
CA PRO A 198 6.26 16.51 11.38
C PRO A 198 5.22 16.84 12.45
N LEU A 199 5.31 16.22 13.63
CA LEU A 199 4.38 16.47 14.73
C LEU A 199 4.69 17.83 15.40
N TRP A 200 5.98 18.14 15.59
CA TRP A 200 6.43 19.46 16.04
C TRP A 200 5.98 20.58 15.10
N LEU A 201 6.11 20.36 13.78
CA LEU A 201 5.66 21.33 12.78
C LEU A 201 4.14 21.54 12.81
N LEU A 202 3.34 20.50 13.07
CA LEU A 202 1.89 20.65 13.20
C LEU A 202 1.52 21.46 14.45
N LEU A 203 2.16 21.18 15.59
CA LEU A 203 1.91 21.94 16.81
C LEU A 203 2.32 23.41 16.64
N SER A 204 3.52 23.68 16.12
CA SER A 204 3.99 25.05 15.85
C SER A 204 3.03 25.82 14.93
N ARG A 205 2.56 25.20 13.84
CA ARG A 205 1.55 25.81 12.95
C ARG A 205 0.21 26.04 13.64
N LEU A 206 -0.18 25.17 14.56
CA LEU A 206 -1.39 25.36 15.35
C LEU A 206 -1.24 26.58 16.27
N GLU A 207 -0.11 26.71 16.97
CA GLU A 207 0.15 27.88 17.84
C GLU A 207 0.18 29.19 17.06
N GLU A 208 0.84 29.22 15.90
CA GLU A 208 0.87 30.37 14.99
C GLU A 208 -0.54 30.82 14.60
N ARG A 209 -1.43 29.89 14.23
CA ARG A 209 -2.83 30.22 13.89
C ARG A 209 -3.63 30.73 15.07
N THR A 210 -3.35 30.23 16.28
CA THR A 210 -4.01 30.70 17.50
C THR A 210 -3.46 32.02 18.04
N GLY A 211 -2.38 32.55 17.46
CA GLY A 211 -1.74 33.79 17.90
C GLY A 211 -0.92 33.65 19.19
N ALA A 212 -0.66 32.42 19.66
CA ALA A 212 0.06 32.13 20.91
C ALA A 212 1.57 31.98 20.69
N LEU A 213 2.18 32.90 19.93
CA LEU A 213 3.60 32.84 19.51
C LEU A 213 4.61 32.87 20.66
N THR A 214 4.20 33.27 21.87
CA THR A 214 5.09 33.34 23.04
C THR A 214 5.30 32.00 23.76
N LYS A 215 4.60 30.94 23.34
CA LYS A 215 4.64 29.60 23.99
C LYS A 215 5.50 28.56 23.27
N THR A 216 6.32 28.96 22.29
CA THR A 216 7.17 28.05 21.52
C THR A 216 8.24 27.36 22.36
#